data_AF-I0V6J2-F1
#
_entry.id   AF-I0V6J2-F1
#
_cell.length_a   1.000
_cell.length_b   1.000
_cell.length_c   1.000
_cell.angle_alpha   90.00
_cell.angle_beta   90.00
_cell.angle_gamma   90.00
#
_symmetry.space_group_name_H-M   'P 1'
#
loop_
_entity.id
_entity.type
_entity.pdbx_description
1 polymer ?
#
loop_
_entity_poly.entity_id
_entity_poly.type
_entity_poly.pdbx_seq_one_letter_code
_entity_poly.pdbx_strand_id
1 'polypeptide(L)'
;MHVVFHIGGHPDDALLFKGEMLYNDLHWPDVKVVSIVTTAGDAGRIDDWWWTREHGLVESLRAAKPEDFTPAVVTINGRRLRCYRAGSWRCYFLRLPDGNIDGTGFSSTGFQSLPKLRDGVISGLDSLGTPEIPAQHCSSWADVVQTLRAVVSAEGQGATNPNPWVHASDHDRSRNPGDHPDHYATGDALRSFLAQDGCNRAWWVSYDTANRPANLSGTALANKRALYYNGYVQLVTRIMGRKPAECDAEWARWGARDYWREETV
;
A
#
# COMPACT_ATOMS: atom_id res chain seq x y z
N MET A 1 20.03 -7.44 -7.84
CA MET A 1 19.44 -6.83 -6.64
C MET A 1 18.37 -7.75 -6.13
N HIS A 2 18.30 -7.94 -4.82
CA HIS A 2 17.16 -8.55 -4.17
C HIS A 2 15.92 -7.68 -4.39
N VAL A 3 14.74 -8.28 -4.39
CA VAL A 3 13.49 -7.54 -4.48
C VAL A 3 12.64 -7.87 -3.26
N VAL A 4 12.07 -6.83 -2.67
CA VAL A 4 11.09 -6.91 -1.58
C VAL A 4 9.89 -6.05 -1.94
N PHE A 5 8.70 -6.50 -1.57
CA PHE A 5 7.44 -5.86 -1.94
C PHE A 5 6.72 -5.36 -0.70
N HIS A 6 6.22 -4.12 -0.74
CA HIS A 6 5.36 -3.53 0.28
C HIS A 6 4.00 -3.21 -0.33
N ILE A 7 3.00 -4.05 -0.06
CA ILE A 7 1.69 -3.95 -0.71
C ILE A 7 0.64 -3.55 0.34
N GLY A 8 -0.15 -2.52 0.03
CA GLY A 8 -1.13 -1.91 0.94
C GLY A 8 -2.48 -1.64 0.27
N GLY A 9 -3.51 -1.49 1.09
CA GLY A 9 -4.81 -0.97 0.68
C GLY A 9 -4.74 0.52 0.37
N HIS A 10 -4.09 1.29 1.24
CA HIS A 10 -4.01 2.75 1.17
C HIS A 10 -2.57 3.26 1.22
N PRO A 11 -2.32 4.53 0.82
CA PRO A 11 -0.96 5.07 0.72
C PRO A 11 -0.15 5.14 2.03
N ASP A 12 -0.79 5.21 3.19
CA ASP A 12 -0.10 5.29 4.49
C ASP A 12 0.03 3.95 5.22
N ASP A 13 -0.63 2.88 4.77
CA ASP A 13 -0.59 1.56 5.41
C ASP A 13 0.84 1.07 5.66
N ALA A 14 1.72 1.27 4.66
CA ALA A 14 3.12 0.86 4.78
C ALA A 14 3.86 1.65 5.87
N LEU A 15 3.52 2.93 6.03
CA LEU A 15 4.15 3.83 6.98
C LEU A 15 3.66 3.57 8.41
N LEU A 16 2.37 3.27 8.56
CA LEU A 16 1.70 3.08 9.85
C LEU A 16 1.87 1.69 10.44
N PHE A 17 1.89 0.62 9.63
CA PHE A 17 1.82 -0.76 10.15
C PHE A 17 3.08 -1.58 9.93
N LYS A 18 4.00 -1.12 9.07
CA LYS A 18 5.24 -1.83 8.69
C LYS A 18 6.41 -0.89 8.44
N GLY A 19 6.34 0.33 8.98
CA GLY A 19 7.23 1.41 8.58
C GLY A 19 8.68 1.21 9.02
N GLU A 20 8.93 0.50 10.13
CA GLU A 20 10.31 0.18 10.49
C GLU A 20 10.93 -0.80 9.50
N MET A 21 10.18 -1.84 9.10
CA MET A 21 10.66 -2.78 8.08
C MET A 21 10.88 -2.08 6.73
N LEU A 22 9.94 -1.24 6.30
CA LEU A 22 10.09 -0.45 5.08
C LEU A 22 11.35 0.45 5.13
N TYR A 23 11.61 1.09 6.27
CA TYR A 23 12.80 1.92 6.44
C TYR A 23 14.07 1.07 6.28
N ASN A 24 14.14 -0.10 6.92
CA ASN A 24 15.28 -0.99 6.83
C ASN A 24 15.49 -1.53 5.41
N ASP A 25 14.44 -1.97 4.73
CA ASP A 25 14.49 -2.44 3.34
C ASP A 25 15.05 -1.39 2.37
N LEU A 26 14.69 -0.11 2.57
CA LEU A 26 15.23 1.00 1.77
C LEU A 26 16.72 1.26 2.01
N HIS A 27 17.24 0.87 3.17
CA HIS A 27 18.62 1.10 3.58
C HIS A 27 19.53 -0.12 3.40
N TRP A 28 18.98 -1.32 3.28
CA TRP A 28 19.78 -2.51 3.03
C TRP A 28 20.46 -2.45 1.65
N PRO A 29 21.74 -2.87 1.56
CA PRO A 29 22.46 -2.87 0.30
C PRO A 29 21.84 -3.89 -0.66
N ASP A 30 21.91 -3.58 -1.95
CA ASP A 30 21.45 -4.45 -3.04
C ASP A 30 19.96 -4.85 -2.99
N VAL A 31 19.12 -4.14 -2.23
CA VAL A 31 17.66 -4.34 -2.18
C VAL A 31 16.95 -3.32 -3.07
N LYS A 32 16.02 -3.82 -3.90
CA LYS A 32 15.01 -3.04 -4.61
C LYS A 32 13.70 -3.12 -3.84
N VAL A 33 13.18 -1.98 -3.40
CA VAL A 33 11.87 -1.91 -2.73
C VAL A 33 10.78 -1.60 -3.75
N VAL A 34 9.73 -2.41 -3.79
CA VAL A 34 8.59 -2.23 -4.68
C VAL A 34 7.32 -2.05 -3.87
N SER A 35 6.84 -0.82 -3.79
CA SER A 35 5.57 -0.49 -3.13
C SER A 35 4.41 -0.57 -4.13
N ILE A 36 3.28 -1.15 -3.72
CA ILE A 36 2.06 -1.24 -4.53
C ILE A 36 0.85 -0.88 -3.66
N VAL A 37 0.03 0.07 -4.11
CA VAL A 37 -1.19 0.49 -3.39
C VAL A 37 -2.42 0.19 -4.25
N THR A 38 -3.38 -0.55 -3.68
CA THR A 38 -4.57 -0.98 -4.43
C THR A 38 -5.60 0.13 -4.58
N THR A 39 -5.96 0.82 -3.50
CA THR A 39 -6.96 1.89 -3.54
C THR A 39 -6.30 3.27 -3.60
N ALA A 40 -7.08 4.29 -3.96
CA ALA A 40 -6.64 5.68 -3.91
C ALA A 40 -6.63 6.21 -2.46
N GLY A 41 -7.32 5.54 -1.52
CA GLY A 41 -7.54 6.07 -0.18
C GLY A 41 -8.30 7.41 -0.22
N ASP A 42 -9.30 7.53 -1.09
CA ASP A 42 -9.95 8.81 -1.38
C ASP A 42 -10.92 9.26 -0.30
N ALA A 43 -11.35 8.37 0.60
CA ALA A 43 -12.28 8.69 1.67
C ALA A 43 -13.56 9.43 1.18
N GLY A 44 -13.95 9.22 -0.08
CA GLY A 44 -15.07 9.91 -0.73
C GLY A 44 -14.83 11.39 -1.04
N ARG A 45 -13.61 11.87 -0.89
CA ARG A 45 -13.25 13.28 -1.02
C ARG A 45 -12.92 13.64 -2.47
N ILE A 46 -13.21 14.88 -2.82
CA ILE A 46 -13.01 15.43 -4.18
C ILE A 46 -12.05 16.63 -4.21
N ASP A 47 -11.34 16.88 -3.11
CA ASP A 47 -10.46 18.04 -2.91
C ASP A 47 -8.96 17.67 -2.98
N ASP A 48 -8.58 16.91 -4.02
CA ASP A 48 -7.20 16.42 -4.26
C ASP A 48 -6.59 15.56 -3.15
N TRP A 49 -7.42 15.12 -2.20
CA TRP A 49 -7.01 14.34 -1.04
C TRP A 49 -6.23 13.08 -1.41
N TRP A 50 -6.81 12.21 -2.23
CA TRP A 50 -6.19 10.94 -2.61
C TRP A 50 -4.88 11.16 -3.37
N TRP A 51 -4.83 12.19 -4.24
CA TRP A 51 -3.64 12.54 -5.02
C TRP A 51 -2.52 12.98 -4.08
N THR A 52 -2.86 13.71 -3.04
CA THR A 52 -1.92 14.18 -2.03
C THR A 52 -1.38 13.03 -1.18
N ARG A 53 -2.23 12.06 -0.77
CA ARG A 53 -1.79 10.85 -0.06
C ARG A 53 -0.83 10.00 -0.90
N GLU A 54 -1.14 9.83 -2.19
CA GLU A 54 -0.27 9.14 -3.16
C GLU A 54 1.13 9.80 -3.20
N HIS A 55 1.20 11.13 -3.34
CA HIS A 55 2.48 11.85 -3.33
C HIS A 55 3.18 11.80 -1.98
N GLY A 56 2.42 11.80 -0.87
CA GLY A 56 2.97 11.64 0.48
C GLY A 56 3.72 10.33 0.66
N LEU A 57 3.21 9.21 0.12
CA LEU A 57 3.92 7.92 0.16
C LEU A 57 5.22 8.00 -0.66
N VAL A 58 5.15 8.53 -1.89
CA VAL A 58 6.32 8.69 -2.77
C VAL A 58 7.41 9.53 -2.09
N GLU A 59 7.02 10.64 -1.47
CA GLU A 59 7.94 11.49 -0.72
C GLU A 59 8.53 10.79 0.51
N SER A 60 7.78 9.91 1.16
CA SER A 60 8.31 9.11 2.27
C SER A 60 9.43 8.19 1.81
N LEU A 61 9.25 7.52 0.66
CA LEU A 61 10.31 6.69 0.05
C LEU A 61 11.53 7.54 -0.31
N ARG A 62 11.34 8.69 -0.95
CA ARG A 62 12.42 9.63 -1.30
C ARG A 62 13.13 10.20 -0.09
N ALA A 63 12.40 10.57 0.97
CA ALA A 63 12.98 11.15 2.17
C ALA A 63 13.81 10.12 2.96
N ALA A 64 13.37 8.87 3.00
CA ALA A 64 14.13 7.78 3.60
C ALA A 64 15.33 7.35 2.74
N LYS A 65 15.18 7.32 1.41
CA LYS A 65 16.24 6.98 0.46
C LYS A 65 16.37 8.10 -0.60
N PRO A 66 17.22 9.11 -0.35
CA PRO A 66 17.36 10.28 -1.22
C PRO A 66 17.88 9.92 -2.61
N GLU A 67 16.95 9.73 -3.53
CA GLU A 67 17.21 9.42 -4.94
C GLU A 67 16.25 10.22 -5.81
N ASP A 68 16.74 10.64 -6.98
CA ASP A 68 15.87 11.19 -8.00
C ASP A 68 14.92 10.10 -8.51
N PHE A 69 13.66 10.48 -8.73
CA PHE A 69 12.65 9.57 -9.25
C PHE A 69 11.92 10.20 -10.42
N THR A 70 11.45 9.36 -11.33
CA THR A 70 10.66 9.78 -12.49
C THR A 70 9.27 9.17 -12.42
N PRO A 71 8.19 9.97 -12.54
CA PRO A 71 6.85 9.44 -12.74
C PRO A 71 6.72 8.85 -14.15
N ALA A 72 6.10 7.69 -14.26
CA ALA A 72 5.84 7.00 -15.51
C ALA A 72 4.44 6.39 -15.52
N VAL A 73 3.87 6.27 -16.71
CA VAL A 73 2.69 5.42 -16.94
C VAL A 73 3.19 4.09 -17.47
N VAL A 74 2.83 3.01 -16.80
CA VAL A 74 3.16 1.64 -17.23
C VAL A 74 1.90 0.91 -17.65
N THR A 75 2.01 -0.02 -18.59
CA THR A 75 0.91 -0.91 -18.94
C THR A 75 1.18 -2.29 -18.36
N ILE A 76 0.34 -2.76 -17.44
CA ILE A 76 0.43 -4.07 -16.78
C ILE A 76 -0.94 -4.74 -16.83
N ASN A 77 -1.01 -5.98 -17.30
CA ASN A 77 -2.28 -6.70 -17.50
C ASN A 77 -3.32 -5.88 -18.30
N GLY A 78 -2.87 -5.16 -19.34
CA GLY A 78 -3.73 -4.27 -20.14
C GLY A 78 -4.16 -2.96 -19.47
N ARG A 79 -3.77 -2.72 -18.20
CA ARG A 79 -4.10 -1.51 -17.43
C ARG A 79 -2.95 -0.51 -17.40
N ARG A 80 -3.27 0.77 -17.57
CA ARG A 80 -2.32 1.88 -17.37
C ARG A 80 -2.24 2.22 -15.88
N LEU A 81 -1.08 2.00 -15.25
CA LEU A 81 -0.84 2.31 -13.84
C LEU A 81 0.13 3.47 -13.70
N ARG A 82 -0.04 4.29 -12.65
CA ARG A 82 1.01 5.23 -12.25
C ARG A 82 2.13 4.46 -11.55
N CYS A 83 3.36 4.69 -11.98
CA CYS A 83 4.57 4.17 -11.37
C CYS A 83 5.56 5.32 -11.13
N TYR A 84 6.09 5.44 -9.92
CA TYR A 84 7.22 6.30 -9.61
C TYR A 84 8.49 5.46 -9.51
N ARG A 85 9.57 5.88 -10.20
CA ARG A 85 10.78 5.05 -10.39
C ARG A 85 12.04 5.79 -9.95
N ALA A 86 12.71 5.28 -8.92
CA ALA A 86 14.04 5.72 -8.50
C ALA A 86 15.13 4.71 -8.88
N GLY A 87 16.33 4.78 -8.30
CA GLY A 87 17.36 3.76 -8.50
C GLY A 87 17.00 2.46 -7.77
N SER A 88 16.69 2.57 -6.48
CA SER A 88 16.49 1.45 -5.56
C SER A 88 15.02 1.22 -5.16
N TRP A 89 14.09 2.08 -5.55
CA TRP A 89 12.67 1.87 -5.24
C TRP A 89 11.70 2.16 -6.38
N ARG A 90 10.54 1.51 -6.32
CA ARG A 90 9.39 1.67 -7.22
C ARG A 90 8.12 1.86 -6.39
N CYS A 91 7.17 2.68 -6.86
CA CYS A 91 5.86 2.81 -6.22
C CYS A 91 4.73 2.82 -7.25
N TYR A 92 3.83 1.85 -7.17
CA TYR A 92 2.71 1.63 -8.08
C TYR A 92 1.36 1.98 -7.44
N PHE A 93 0.48 2.63 -8.20
CA PHE A 93 -0.88 2.96 -7.75
C PHE A 93 -1.91 2.45 -8.74
N LEU A 94 -2.80 1.57 -8.25
CA LEU A 94 -3.95 1.08 -9.00
C LEU A 94 -5.13 2.08 -8.95
N ARG A 95 -5.19 2.88 -7.88
CA ARG A 95 -6.20 3.94 -7.66
C ARG A 95 -7.64 3.42 -7.70
N LEU A 96 -7.90 2.22 -7.19
CA LEU A 96 -9.27 1.73 -7.04
C LEU A 96 -10.01 2.53 -5.96
N PRO A 97 -11.35 2.61 -5.97
CA PRO A 97 -12.12 3.32 -4.95
C PRO A 97 -11.87 2.79 -3.54
N ASP A 98 -11.74 3.70 -2.58
CA ASP A 98 -11.71 3.40 -1.14
C ASP A 98 -13.07 2.83 -0.70
N GLY A 99 -13.01 1.75 0.06
CA GLY A 99 -14.16 1.00 0.53
C GLY A 99 -14.87 1.60 1.73
N ASN A 100 -14.40 2.71 2.31
CA ASN A 100 -14.84 3.20 3.62
C ASN A 100 -14.58 2.17 4.74
N ILE A 101 -14.73 2.60 6.00
CA ILE A 101 -14.44 1.78 7.17
C ILE A 101 -15.24 0.47 7.24
N ASP A 102 -16.38 0.41 6.55
CA ASP A 102 -17.33 -0.70 6.53
C ASP A 102 -17.39 -1.45 5.18
N GLY A 103 -16.58 -1.06 4.19
CA GLY A 103 -16.55 -1.69 2.88
C GLY A 103 -17.68 -1.26 1.94
N THR A 104 -18.53 -0.30 2.35
CA THR A 104 -19.66 0.17 1.54
C THR A 104 -19.26 1.12 0.40
N GLY A 105 -18.05 1.66 0.42
CA GLY A 105 -17.59 2.71 -0.49
C GLY A 105 -18.23 4.06 -0.21
N PHE A 106 -18.01 5.02 -1.10
CA PHE A 106 -18.52 6.39 -0.97
C PHE A 106 -19.46 6.76 -2.11
N SER A 107 -20.36 7.73 -1.86
CA SER A 107 -21.30 8.20 -2.88
C SER A 107 -20.59 8.81 -4.10
N SER A 108 -19.43 9.46 -3.90
CA SER A 108 -18.62 10.04 -4.97
C SER A 108 -18.05 9.01 -5.94
N THR A 109 -17.91 7.76 -5.50
CA THR A 109 -17.44 6.62 -6.31
C THR A 109 -18.56 5.65 -6.64
N GLY A 110 -19.82 6.07 -6.48
CA GLY A 110 -21.00 5.24 -6.77
C GLY A 110 -21.13 4.03 -5.84
N PHE A 111 -20.58 4.10 -4.62
CA PHE A 111 -20.52 3.02 -3.64
C PHE A 111 -19.81 1.76 -4.17
N GLN A 112 -18.91 1.92 -5.15
CA GLN A 112 -17.98 0.89 -5.56
C GLN A 112 -16.90 0.71 -4.48
N SER A 113 -16.47 -0.53 -4.25
CA SER A 113 -15.39 -0.83 -3.31
C SER A 113 -14.69 -2.14 -3.66
N LEU A 114 -13.43 -2.24 -3.28
CA LEU A 114 -12.64 -3.46 -3.46
C LEU A 114 -13.24 -4.71 -2.76
N PRO A 115 -13.72 -4.65 -1.49
CA PRO A 115 -14.37 -5.79 -0.84
C PRO A 115 -15.67 -6.21 -1.54
N LYS A 116 -16.49 -5.26 -2.04
CA LYS A 116 -17.70 -5.62 -2.80
C LYS A 116 -17.37 -6.37 -4.08
N LEU A 117 -16.30 -5.98 -4.77
CA LEU A 117 -15.82 -6.68 -5.96
C LEU A 117 -15.31 -8.09 -5.61
N ARG A 118 -14.52 -8.23 -4.54
CA ARG A 118 -14.04 -9.52 -4.03
C ARG A 118 -15.20 -10.47 -3.72
N ASP A 119 -16.22 -9.95 -3.04
CA ASP A 119 -17.36 -10.74 -2.54
C ASP A 119 -18.43 -10.97 -3.61
N GLY A 120 -18.23 -10.48 -4.85
CA GLY A 120 -19.15 -10.65 -5.97
C GLY A 120 -20.44 -9.82 -5.86
N VAL A 121 -20.47 -8.81 -5.00
CA VAL A 121 -21.62 -7.89 -4.83
C VAL A 121 -21.72 -6.92 -6.01
N ILE A 122 -20.59 -6.54 -6.61
CA ILE A 122 -20.50 -5.78 -7.86
C ILE A 122 -19.68 -6.57 -8.88
N SER A 123 -19.99 -6.44 -10.17
CA SER A 123 -19.28 -7.14 -11.24
C SER A 123 -17.97 -6.46 -11.65
N GLY A 124 -17.84 -5.16 -11.37
CA GLY A 124 -16.67 -4.37 -11.69
C GLY A 124 -16.66 -3.04 -10.94
N LEU A 125 -15.55 -2.31 -11.05
CA LEU A 125 -15.38 -0.98 -10.48
C LEU A 125 -14.45 -0.15 -11.35
N ASP A 126 -14.52 1.18 -11.24
CA ASP A 126 -13.71 2.08 -12.05
C ASP A 126 -12.61 2.70 -11.19
N SER A 127 -11.37 2.69 -11.68
CA SER A 127 -10.27 3.39 -11.00
C SER A 127 -10.50 4.91 -11.02
N LEU A 128 -10.00 5.62 -10.02
CA LEU A 128 -9.94 7.06 -10.05
C LEU A 128 -8.99 7.54 -11.15
N GLY A 129 -9.49 8.41 -12.03
CA GLY A 129 -8.77 8.93 -13.18
C GLY A 129 -8.02 10.23 -12.90
N THR A 130 -7.00 10.50 -13.72
CA THR A 130 -6.39 11.82 -13.89
C THR A 130 -6.42 12.21 -15.36
N PRO A 131 -6.13 13.47 -15.72
CA PRO A 131 -6.01 13.85 -17.14
C PRO A 131 -5.01 13.00 -17.94
N GLU A 132 -3.94 12.52 -17.31
CA GLU A 132 -2.90 11.69 -17.96
C GLU A 132 -3.28 10.18 -18.04
N ILE A 133 -4.00 9.69 -17.02
CA ILE A 133 -4.47 8.30 -16.93
C ILE A 133 -5.97 8.34 -16.62
N PRO A 134 -6.84 8.32 -17.65
CA PRO A 134 -8.28 8.31 -17.44
C PRO A 134 -8.73 7.14 -16.56
N ALA A 135 -9.92 7.27 -15.96
CA ALA A 135 -10.55 6.18 -15.22
C ALA A 135 -10.64 4.92 -16.09
N GLN A 136 -10.29 3.77 -15.52
CA GLN A 136 -10.27 2.49 -16.21
C GLN A 136 -11.18 1.50 -15.50
N HIS A 137 -12.02 0.84 -16.29
CA HIS A 137 -12.90 -0.19 -15.77
C HIS A 137 -12.12 -1.44 -15.36
N CYS A 138 -12.33 -1.90 -14.12
CA CYS A 138 -11.89 -3.17 -13.58
C CYS A 138 -13.03 -4.18 -13.68
N SER A 139 -12.85 -5.18 -14.54
CA SER A 139 -13.95 -6.01 -15.03
C SER A 139 -14.36 -7.15 -14.11
N SER A 140 -13.53 -7.46 -13.10
CA SER A 140 -13.78 -8.54 -12.14
C SER A 140 -12.77 -8.52 -10.99
N TRP A 141 -13.02 -9.30 -9.94
CA TRP A 141 -12.03 -9.60 -8.92
C TRP A 141 -10.75 -10.23 -9.49
N ALA A 142 -10.89 -11.16 -10.43
CA ALA A 142 -9.76 -11.84 -11.06
C ALA A 142 -8.83 -10.86 -11.80
N ASP A 143 -9.39 -9.81 -12.38
CA ASP A 143 -8.65 -8.73 -13.05
C ASP A 143 -7.72 -8.01 -12.06
N VAL A 144 -8.21 -7.67 -10.86
CA VAL A 144 -7.37 -7.08 -9.79
C VAL A 144 -6.24 -8.03 -9.39
N VAL A 145 -6.57 -9.30 -9.14
CA VAL A 145 -5.59 -10.33 -8.75
C VAL A 145 -4.51 -10.49 -9.82
N GLN A 146 -4.91 -10.56 -11.09
CA GLN A 146 -3.98 -10.70 -12.23
C GLN A 146 -3.12 -9.45 -12.40
N THR A 147 -3.66 -8.25 -12.20
CA THR A 147 -2.86 -7.02 -12.23
C THR A 147 -1.81 -7.00 -11.13
N LEU A 148 -2.18 -7.35 -9.88
CA LEU A 148 -1.21 -7.44 -8.77
C LEU A 148 -0.13 -8.49 -9.05
N ARG A 149 -0.53 -9.70 -9.47
CA ARG A 149 0.40 -10.77 -9.83
C ARG A 149 1.33 -10.36 -10.95
N ALA A 150 0.83 -9.64 -11.95
CA ALA A 150 1.63 -9.16 -13.07
C ALA A 150 2.65 -8.09 -12.66
N VAL A 151 2.32 -7.19 -11.72
CA VAL A 151 3.31 -6.24 -11.16
C VAL A 151 4.39 -6.99 -10.38
N VAL A 152 4.01 -7.91 -9.48
CA VAL A 152 4.95 -8.72 -8.70
C VAL A 152 5.86 -9.54 -9.62
N SER A 153 5.30 -10.19 -10.64
CA SER A 153 6.06 -10.96 -11.61
C SER A 153 7.03 -10.09 -12.40
N ALA A 154 6.57 -8.94 -12.94
CA ALA A 154 7.40 -8.04 -13.73
C ALA A 154 8.57 -7.48 -12.92
N GLU A 155 8.34 -7.12 -11.66
CA GLU A 155 9.38 -6.55 -10.79
C GLU A 155 10.29 -7.61 -10.17
N GLY A 156 9.82 -8.86 -10.05
CA GLY A 156 10.62 -10.01 -9.61
C GLY A 156 11.54 -10.59 -10.69
N GLN A 157 11.33 -10.26 -11.97
CA GLN A 157 12.22 -10.69 -13.04
C GLN A 157 13.65 -10.18 -12.81
N GLY A 158 14.61 -11.10 -12.81
CA GLY A 158 16.02 -10.79 -12.56
C GLY A 158 16.37 -10.50 -11.09
N ALA A 159 15.44 -10.75 -10.15
CA ALA A 159 15.73 -10.69 -8.73
C ALA A 159 16.83 -11.71 -8.35
N THR A 160 17.74 -11.32 -7.47
CA THR A 160 18.83 -12.21 -7.01
C THR A 160 18.46 -13.07 -5.81
N ASN A 161 17.33 -12.80 -5.14
CA ASN A 161 16.76 -13.67 -4.11
C ASN A 161 15.76 -14.65 -4.74
N PRO A 162 15.84 -15.95 -4.44
CA PRO A 162 14.96 -16.96 -5.05
C PRO A 162 13.51 -16.80 -4.63
N ASN A 163 13.27 -16.36 -3.38
CA ASN A 163 11.96 -16.20 -2.79
C ASN A 163 11.78 -14.76 -2.27
N PRO A 164 11.34 -13.81 -3.12
CA PRO A 164 11.07 -12.44 -2.70
C PRO A 164 10.11 -12.34 -1.51
N TRP A 165 10.39 -11.44 -0.58
CA TRP A 165 9.48 -11.16 0.54
C TRP A 165 8.39 -10.19 0.11
N VAL A 166 7.16 -10.48 0.52
CA VAL A 166 6.00 -9.60 0.34
C VAL A 166 5.42 -9.25 1.70
N HIS A 167 5.42 -7.96 2.02
CA HIS A 167 4.87 -7.36 3.23
C HIS A 167 3.48 -6.80 2.93
N ALA A 168 2.44 -7.38 3.52
CA ALA A 168 1.04 -6.97 3.34
C ALA A 168 0.20 -7.17 4.61
N SER A 169 -0.95 -6.51 4.70
CA SER A 169 -1.87 -6.68 5.83
C SER A 169 -2.31 -8.13 5.99
N ASP A 170 -2.44 -8.61 7.22
CA ASP A 170 -2.81 -9.98 7.53
C ASP A 170 -4.26 -10.24 7.15
N HIS A 171 -4.42 -11.13 6.19
CA HIS A 171 -5.69 -11.58 5.67
C HIS A 171 -6.47 -12.43 6.70
N ASP A 172 -5.83 -12.98 7.73
CA ASP A 172 -6.53 -13.79 8.72
C ASP A 172 -7.29 -12.91 9.71
N ARG A 173 -8.63 -12.89 9.56
CA ARG A 173 -9.56 -12.11 10.40
C ARG A 173 -9.48 -12.47 11.88
N SER A 174 -9.04 -13.68 12.22
CA SER A 174 -8.86 -14.09 13.62
C SER A 174 -7.60 -13.48 14.24
N ARG A 175 -6.59 -13.16 13.42
CA ARG A 175 -5.30 -12.60 13.83
C ARG A 175 -5.23 -11.10 13.73
N ASN A 176 -6.05 -10.50 12.88
CA ASN A 176 -6.14 -9.07 12.64
C ASN A 176 -7.59 -8.58 12.72
N PRO A 177 -8.31 -8.86 13.82
CA PRO A 177 -9.75 -8.61 13.92
C PRO A 177 -10.10 -7.14 13.76
N GLY A 178 -11.23 -6.85 13.10
CA GLY A 178 -11.70 -5.47 12.92
C GLY A 178 -10.85 -4.60 12.00
N ASP A 179 -9.97 -5.19 11.19
CA ASP A 179 -9.20 -4.44 10.20
C ASP A 179 -10.06 -3.90 9.05
N HIS A 180 -9.49 -2.94 8.30
CA HIS A 180 -10.16 -2.32 7.18
C HIS A 180 -10.56 -3.35 6.10
N PRO A 181 -11.79 -3.30 5.56
CA PRO A 181 -12.23 -4.21 4.51
C PRO A 181 -11.34 -4.23 3.26
N ASP A 182 -10.75 -3.10 2.88
CA ASP A 182 -9.77 -3.04 1.77
C ASP A 182 -8.45 -3.72 2.11
N HIS A 183 -7.97 -3.67 3.37
CA HIS A 183 -6.77 -4.40 3.78
C HIS A 183 -6.98 -5.90 3.62
N TYR A 184 -8.14 -6.39 4.06
CA TYR A 184 -8.53 -7.78 3.88
C TYR A 184 -8.64 -8.16 2.42
N ALA A 185 -9.28 -7.34 1.58
CA ALA A 185 -9.38 -7.63 0.16
C ALA A 185 -7.99 -7.70 -0.49
N THR A 186 -7.13 -6.71 -0.25
CA THR A 186 -5.74 -6.74 -0.73
C THR A 186 -4.98 -7.98 -0.25
N GLY A 187 -5.09 -8.34 1.04
CA GLY A 187 -4.48 -9.55 1.59
C GLY A 187 -4.99 -10.84 0.95
N ASP A 188 -6.30 -10.96 0.71
CA ASP A 188 -6.91 -12.12 0.05
C ASP A 188 -6.45 -12.26 -1.41
N ALA A 189 -6.34 -11.14 -2.14
CA ALA A 189 -5.81 -11.13 -3.50
C ALA A 189 -4.39 -11.70 -3.55
N LEU A 190 -3.52 -11.19 -2.68
CA LEU A 190 -2.12 -11.61 -2.59
C LEU A 190 -1.98 -13.08 -2.18
N ARG A 191 -2.74 -13.52 -1.18
CA ARG A 191 -2.72 -14.92 -0.72
C ARG A 191 -3.05 -15.90 -1.84
N SER A 192 -3.91 -15.51 -2.79
CA SER A 192 -4.35 -16.39 -3.87
C SER A 192 -3.24 -16.86 -4.82
N PHE A 193 -2.09 -16.15 -4.88
CA PHE A 193 -1.02 -16.50 -5.81
C PHE A 193 0.40 -16.53 -5.20
N LEU A 194 0.70 -15.77 -4.13
CA LEU A 194 2.08 -15.58 -3.67
C LEU A 194 2.82 -16.88 -3.30
N ALA A 195 2.13 -17.84 -2.68
CA ALA A 195 2.75 -19.13 -2.34
C ALA A 195 3.07 -19.97 -3.59
N GLN A 196 2.19 -19.95 -4.58
CA GLN A 196 2.40 -20.64 -5.86
C GLN A 196 3.52 -19.98 -6.68
N ASP A 197 3.72 -18.66 -6.48
CA ASP A 197 4.73 -17.86 -7.16
C ASP A 197 6.07 -17.79 -6.39
N GLY A 198 6.27 -18.64 -5.38
CA GLY A 198 7.57 -18.76 -4.70
C GLY A 198 7.91 -17.59 -3.76
N CYS A 199 6.97 -16.70 -3.44
CA CYS A 199 7.26 -15.53 -2.61
C CYS A 199 7.12 -15.85 -1.12
N ASN A 200 8.08 -15.45 -0.28
CA ASN A 200 7.87 -15.43 1.17
C ASN A 200 6.87 -14.33 1.54
N ARG A 201 6.10 -14.52 2.61
CA ARG A 201 5.02 -13.62 3.01
C ARG A 201 5.21 -13.17 4.45
N ALA A 202 5.21 -11.86 4.67
CA ALA A 202 5.06 -11.25 5.99
C ALA A 202 3.66 -10.62 6.07
N TRP A 203 2.81 -11.19 6.92
CA TRP A 203 1.44 -10.77 7.14
C TRP A 203 1.36 -9.88 8.39
N TRP A 204 1.06 -8.60 8.20
CA TRP A 204 1.12 -7.55 9.22
C TRP A 204 -0.25 -7.28 9.81
N VAL A 205 -0.34 -7.25 11.13
CA VAL A 205 -1.55 -6.79 11.81
C VAL A 205 -1.62 -5.27 11.66
N SER A 206 -2.78 -4.76 11.28
CA SER A 206 -2.99 -3.33 10.98
C SER A 206 -3.81 -2.66 12.08
N TYR A 207 -5.11 -2.40 11.91
CA TYR A 207 -5.89 -1.64 12.89
C TYR A 207 -5.92 -2.26 14.28
N ASP A 208 -5.94 -3.60 14.37
CA ASP A 208 -5.92 -4.31 15.66
C ASP A 208 -4.65 -4.07 16.48
N THR A 209 -3.57 -3.55 15.87
CA THR A 209 -2.39 -3.16 16.65
C THR A 209 -2.73 -2.12 17.71
N ALA A 210 -3.77 -1.29 17.54
CA ALA A 210 -4.23 -0.36 18.58
C ALA A 210 -4.55 -1.05 19.92
N ASN A 211 -4.93 -2.33 19.88
CA ASN A 211 -5.27 -3.14 21.06
C ASN A 211 -4.06 -3.89 21.65
N ARG A 212 -2.86 -3.67 21.11
CA ARG A 212 -1.64 -4.38 21.49
C ARG A 212 -0.67 -3.47 22.24
N PRO A 213 0.24 -4.02 23.06
CA PRO A 213 1.32 -3.24 23.66
C PRO A 213 2.17 -2.53 22.59
N ALA A 214 2.83 -1.44 22.96
CA ALA A 214 3.89 -0.89 22.12
C ALA A 214 5.07 -1.88 22.07
N ASN A 215 5.61 -2.14 20.89
CA ASN A 215 6.79 -3.00 20.70
C ASN A 215 7.93 -2.33 19.93
N LEU A 216 7.74 -1.09 19.46
CA LEU A 216 8.80 -0.26 18.90
C LEU A 216 9.21 0.84 19.87
N SER A 217 10.52 1.07 19.98
CA SER A 217 11.10 2.19 20.73
C SER A 217 12.45 2.59 20.14
N GLY A 218 13.06 3.66 20.66
CA GLY A 218 14.40 4.10 20.26
C GLY A 218 14.51 4.36 18.75
N THR A 219 15.58 3.85 18.15
CA THR A 219 15.88 4.04 16.72
C THR A 219 14.79 3.50 15.81
N ALA A 220 14.24 2.32 16.10
CA ALA A 220 13.20 1.72 15.26
C ALA A 220 11.93 2.59 15.20
N LEU A 221 11.52 3.15 16.35
CA LEU A 221 10.40 4.08 16.38
C LEU A 221 10.73 5.40 15.65
N ALA A 222 11.96 5.89 15.78
CA ALA A 222 12.40 7.13 15.13
C ALA A 222 12.44 6.99 13.59
N ASN A 223 12.93 5.86 13.07
CA ASN A 223 12.96 5.52 11.66
C ASN A 223 11.55 5.49 11.05
N LYS A 224 10.64 4.72 11.67
CA LYS A 224 9.23 4.69 11.29
C LYS A 224 8.59 6.08 11.34
N ARG A 225 8.93 6.88 12.36
CA ARG A 225 8.42 8.25 12.51
C ARG A 225 8.93 9.16 11.39
N ALA A 226 10.16 8.98 10.94
CA ALA A 226 10.73 9.77 9.85
C ALA A 226 9.96 9.55 8.54
N LEU A 227 9.62 8.30 8.21
CA LEU A 227 8.77 8.00 7.06
C LEU A 227 7.41 8.71 7.15
N TYR A 228 6.69 8.51 8.25
CA TYR A 228 5.33 9.02 8.40
C TYR A 228 5.27 10.55 8.54
N TYR A 229 6.07 11.15 9.44
CA TYR A 229 5.99 12.60 9.66
C TYR A 229 6.81 13.43 8.69
N ASN A 230 8.07 13.06 8.46
CA ASN A 230 8.99 13.89 7.66
C ASN A 230 8.72 13.75 6.16
N GLY A 231 8.30 12.57 5.71
CA GLY A 231 7.84 12.35 4.34
C GLY A 231 6.37 12.73 4.17
N TYR A 232 5.49 11.82 4.60
CA TYR A 232 4.06 11.87 4.30
C TYR A 232 3.35 13.10 4.87
N VAL A 233 3.34 13.28 6.19
CA VAL A 233 2.57 14.36 6.84
C VAL A 233 3.07 15.74 6.41
N GLN A 234 4.39 15.95 6.33
CA GLN A 234 4.95 17.23 5.88
C GLN A 234 4.54 17.59 4.45
N LEU A 235 4.61 16.65 3.51
CA LEU A 235 4.21 16.92 2.14
C LEU A 235 2.71 17.12 2.00
N VAL A 236 1.91 16.28 2.65
CA VAL A 236 0.45 16.41 2.65
C VAL A 236 0.04 17.77 3.23
N THR A 237 0.69 18.19 4.32
CA THR A 237 0.47 19.51 4.94
C THR A 237 0.77 20.65 3.97
N ARG A 238 1.88 20.55 3.23
CA ARG A 238 2.30 21.56 2.26
C ARG A 238 1.30 21.70 1.12
N ILE A 239 0.84 20.59 0.55
CA ILE A 239 -0.09 20.58 -0.58
C ILE A 239 -1.49 21.04 -0.15
N MET A 240 -2.00 20.51 0.97
CA MET A 240 -3.35 20.83 1.45
C MET A 240 -3.44 22.18 2.19
N GLY A 241 -2.30 22.82 2.48
CA GLY A 241 -2.22 24.02 3.30
C GLY A 241 -2.58 23.82 4.78
N ARG A 242 -2.81 22.57 5.21
CA ARG A 242 -3.14 22.19 6.59
C ARG A 242 -2.70 20.77 6.89
N LYS A 243 -2.30 20.53 8.13
CA LYS A 243 -1.96 19.19 8.63
C LYS A 243 -3.21 18.29 8.60
N PRO A 244 -3.10 17.03 8.12
CA PRO A 244 -4.18 16.04 8.25
C PRO A 244 -4.66 15.95 9.70
N ALA A 245 -5.97 16.00 9.92
CA ALA A 245 -6.53 16.08 11.27
C ALA A 245 -6.30 14.77 12.04
N GLU A 246 -6.27 13.66 11.32
CA GLU A 246 -6.15 12.29 11.81
C GLU A 246 -4.72 11.92 12.19
N CYS A 247 -3.69 12.53 11.60
CA CYS A 247 -2.35 11.94 11.62
C CYS A 247 -1.73 11.77 13.02
N ASP A 248 -1.98 12.69 13.96
CA ASP A 248 -1.49 12.53 15.34
C ASP A 248 -2.27 11.45 16.10
N ALA A 249 -3.57 11.34 15.84
CA ALA A 249 -4.41 10.30 16.45
C ALA A 249 -4.05 8.91 15.91
N GLU A 250 -3.81 8.79 14.60
CA GLU A 250 -3.32 7.57 13.96
C GLU A 250 -1.94 7.18 14.50
N TRP A 251 -1.02 8.13 14.58
CA TRP A 251 0.32 7.87 15.12
C TRP A 251 0.27 7.41 16.58
N ALA A 252 -0.57 8.03 17.41
CA ALA A 252 -0.75 7.59 18.80
C ALA A 252 -1.29 6.14 18.90
N ARG A 253 -2.17 5.74 17.98
CA ARG A 253 -2.75 4.40 17.92
C ARG A 253 -1.80 3.35 17.39
N TRP A 254 -1.02 3.65 16.36
CA TRP A 254 -0.30 2.62 15.59
C TRP A 254 1.21 2.86 15.46
N GLY A 255 1.68 4.08 15.66
CA GLY A 255 3.08 4.47 15.42
C GLY A 255 4.10 3.60 16.17
N ALA A 256 3.85 3.28 17.45
CA ALA A 256 4.77 2.49 18.28
C ALA A 256 4.63 0.96 18.16
N ARG A 257 3.95 0.47 17.12
CA ARG A 257 3.52 -0.92 17.00
C ARG A 257 3.74 -1.47 15.60
N ASP A 258 4.45 -2.58 15.51
CA ASP A 258 4.69 -3.34 14.27
C ASP A 258 4.57 -4.83 14.61
N TYR A 259 3.48 -5.48 14.20
CA TYR A 259 3.20 -6.88 14.51
C TYR A 259 2.99 -7.65 13.22
N TRP A 260 3.73 -8.74 13.03
CA TRP A 260 3.56 -9.59 11.86
C TRP A 260 3.82 -11.06 12.18
N ARG A 261 3.48 -11.90 11.21
CA ARG A 261 3.88 -13.30 11.15
C ARG A 261 4.44 -13.60 9.77
N GLU A 262 5.23 -14.65 9.69
CA GLU A 262 5.90 -15.04 8.46
C GLU A 262 5.41 -16.40 7.98
N GLU A 263 5.35 -16.55 6.66
CA GLU A 263 5.13 -17.80 5.97
C GLU A 263 6.14 -17.90 4.83
N THR A 264 7.00 -18.92 4.87
CA THR A 264 7.94 -19.21 3.77
C THR A 264 7.35 -20.22 2.80
N VAL A 265 7.88 -20.25 1.58
CA VAL A 265 7.61 -21.33 0.62
C VAL A 265 8.45 -22.57 0.88
#